data_AF-A0A8X6NY47-F1
#
_entry.id   AF-A0A8X6NY47-F1
#
_cell.length_a   1.000
_cell.length_b   1.000
_cell.length_c   1.000
_cell.angle_alpha   90.00
_cell.angle_beta   90.00
_cell.angle_gamma   90.00
#
_symmetry.space_group_name_H-M   'P 1'
#
loop_
_entity.id
_entity.type
_entity.pdbx_description
1 polymer ?
#
loop_
_entity_poly.entity_id
_entity_poly.type
_entity_poly.pdbx_seq_one_letter_code
_entity_poly.pdbx_strand_id
1 'polypeptide(L)'
;EERKKNPSVIDLFKTANLRKNTIFVYISYFSVAFVFYGLSLGQTHLGGNPFLNFFIGSAVELPAYFLCMIFIRYLRRKPSFLIFDVIGGLACFFMVPSAYTWLRLTAAMLGKLCISGAFIILAIHAAEIFPTVVRTVGSGTSLMWGRIGAMTAPFIKEL
;
A
#
# COMPACT_ATOMS: atom_id res chain seq x y z
N GLU A 1 9.27 18.86 37.65
CA GLU A 1 9.32 18.85 36.18
C GLU A 1 9.53 17.43 35.68
N GLU A 2 8.47 16.78 35.19
CA GLU A 2 8.62 15.47 34.55
C GLU A 2 9.34 15.66 33.21
N ARG A 3 10.56 15.12 33.10
CA ARG A 3 11.29 15.06 31.82
C ARG A 3 10.38 14.38 30.78
N LYS A 4 9.77 15.18 29.89
CA LYS A 4 9.18 14.71 28.63
C LYS A 4 10.28 13.97 27.87
N LYS A 5 10.32 12.65 28.05
CA LYS A 5 11.26 11.78 27.35
C LYS A 5 10.83 11.80 25.89
N ASN A 6 11.61 12.45 25.03
CA ASN A 6 11.32 12.49 23.60
C ASN A 6 11.23 11.04 23.10
N PRO A 7 10.05 10.60 22.63
CA PRO A 7 9.87 9.24 22.14
C PRO A 7 10.79 9.05 20.94
N SER A 8 11.78 8.15 21.06
CA SER A 8 12.75 7.87 20.00
C SER A 8 12.35 6.62 19.24
N VAL A 9 12.79 6.50 17.98
CA VAL A 9 12.60 5.29 17.15
C VAL A 9 13.09 4.04 17.87
N ILE A 10 14.10 4.17 18.74
CA ILE A 10 14.68 3.09 19.53
C ILE A 10 13.67 2.51 20.54
N ASP A 11 12.74 3.32 21.04
CA ASP A 11 11.71 2.85 21.97
C ASP A 11 10.67 1.94 21.28
N LEU A 12 10.51 2.01 19.94
CA LEU A 12 9.68 1.06 19.19
C LEU A 12 10.27 -0.37 19.19
N PHE A 13 11.59 -0.49 19.20
CA PHE A 13 12.29 -1.78 19.11
C PHE A 13 12.52 -2.44 20.47
N LYS A 14 12.18 -1.73 21.57
CA LYS A 14 12.50 -2.14 22.93
C LYS A 14 11.64 -3.31 23.44
N THR A 15 10.40 -3.43 22.96
CA THR A 15 9.48 -4.51 23.34
C THR A 15 9.34 -5.52 22.20
N ALA A 16 9.57 -6.81 22.47
CA ALA A 16 9.59 -7.85 21.44
C ALA A 16 8.30 -7.96 20.61
N ASN A 17 7.13 -7.75 21.23
CA ASN A 17 5.83 -7.76 20.53
C ASN A 17 5.65 -6.53 19.64
N LEU A 18 6.08 -5.35 20.12
CA LEU A 18 6.00 -4.10 19.34
C LEU A 18 6.95 -4.15 18.14
N ARG A 19 8.15 -4.71 18.33
CA ARG A 19 9.14 -4.91 17.27
C ARG A 19 8.62 -5.79 16.14
N LYS A 20 8.02 -6.95 16.45
CA LYS A 20 7.45 -7.84 15.43
C LYS A 20 6.37 -7.15 14.62
N ASN A 21 5.46 -6.43 15.28
CA ASN A 21 4.42 -5.67 14.60
C ASN A 21 4.99 -4.51 13.77
N THR A 22 6.00 -3.81 14.26
CA THR A 22 6.63 -2.69 13.54
C THR A 22 7.32 -3.17 12.26
N ILE A 23 8.08 -4.27 12.33
CA ILE A 23 8.74 -4.88 11.17
C ILE A 23 7.71 -5.30 10.13
N PHE A 24 6.62 -5.95 10.57
CA PHE A 24 5.53 -6.33 9.67
C PHE A 24 4.94 -5.11 8.95
N VAL A 25 4.60 -4.05 9.69
CA VAL A 25 4.06 -2.80 9.11
C VAL A 25 5.04 -2.16 8.13
N TYR A 26 6.34 -2.16 8.42
CA TYR A 26 7.36 -1.61 7.50
C TYR A 26 7.44 -2.38 6.19
N ILE A 27 7.48 -3.72 6.25
CA ILE A 27 7.51 -4.58 5.06
C ILE A 27 6.24 -4.38 4.24
N SER A 28 5.08 -4.33 4.89
CA SER A 28 3.81 -4.07 4.22
C SER A 28 3.77 -2.70 3.56
N TYR A 29 4.26 -1.64 4.21
CA TYR A 29 4.30 -0.29 3.63
C TYR A 29 5.22 -0.23 2.42
N PHE A 30 6.36 -0.93 2.48
CA PHE A 30 7.26 -1.07 1.36
C PHE A 30 6.59 -1.78 0.18
N SER A 31 5.95 -2.94 0.43
CA SER A 31 5.26 -3.73 -0.61
C SER A 31 4.16 -2.93 -1.30
N VAL A 32 3.25 -2.35 -0.51
CA VAL A 32 2.10 -1.58 -1.04
C VAL A 32 2.58 -0.39 -1.87
N ALA A 33 3.57 0.37 -1.38
CA ALA A 33 4.12 1.49 -2.14
C ALA A 33 4.83 1.02 -3.41
N PHE A 34 5.61 -0.05 -3.34
CA PHE A 34 6.32 -0.61 -4.49
C PHE A 34 5.34 -0.99 -5.61
N VAL A 35 4.28 -1.74 -5.29
CA VAL A 35 3.29 -2.17 -6.30
C VAL A 35 2.45 -1.00 -6.80
N PHE A 36 2.09 -0.05 -5.94
CA PHE A 36 1.36 1.16 -6.36
C PHE A 36 2.13 1.95 -7.41
N TYR A 37 3.39 2.27 -7.13
CA TYR A 37 4.23 3.02 -8.06
C TYR A 37 4.59 2.19 -9.29
N GLY A 38 4.82 0.88 -9.16
CA GLY A 38 5.06 -0.03 -10.28
C GLY A 38 3.89 -0.07 -11.27
N LEU A 39 2.65 -0.22 -10.78
CA LEU A 39 1.45 -0.19 -11.61
C LEU A 39 1.22 1.19 -12.22
N SER A 40 1.39 2.25 -11.44
CA SER A 40 1.14 3.61 -11.91
C SER A 40 2.15 4.04 -12.99
N LEU A 41 3.40 3.58 -12.91
CA LEU A 41 4.42 3.76 -13.94
C LEU A 41 4.22 2.83 -15.14
N GLY A 42 3.64 1.64 -14.93
CA GLY A 42 3.30 0.68 -15.98
C GLY A 42 2.10 1.10 -16.82
N GLN A 43 1.13 1.83 -16.25
CA GLN A 43 -0.10 2.30 -16.91
C GLN A 43 0.13 3.04 -18.23
N THR A 44 1.26 3.72 -18.38
CA THR A 44 1.61 4.47 -19.60
C THR A 44 2.11 3.59 -20.74
N HIS A 45 2.62 2.39 -20.45
CA HIS A 45 3.15 1.44 -21.46
C HIS A 45 2.18 0.31 -21.81
N LEU A 46 0.99 0.31 -21.22
CA LEU A 46 -0.02 -0.74 -21.40
C LEU A 46 -0.62 -0.81 -22.81
N GLY A 47 -0.23 0.06 -23.74
CA GLY A 47 -0.70 0.08 -25.14
C GLY A 47 -2.03 0.80 -25.32
N GLY A 48 -2.22 1.42 -26.49
CA GLY A 48 -3.36 2.32 -26.77
C GLY A 48 -3.05 3.79 -26.46
N ASN A 49 -4.09 4.60 -26.22
CA ASN A 49 -3.94 6.02 -25.90
C ASN A 49 -3.60 6.21 -24.40
N PRO A 50 -2.39 6.68 -24.05
CA PRO A 50 -1.96 6.80 -22.65
C PRO A 50 -2.83 7.76 -21.83
N PHE A 51 -3.38 8.80 -22.48
CA PHE A 51 -4.30 9.74 -21.85
C PHE A 51 -5.61 9.07 -21.38
N LEU A 52 -6.16 8.15 -22.18
CA LEU A 52 -7.37 7.41 -21.83
C LEU A 52 -7.11 6.43 -20.67
N ASN A 53 -5.98 5.70 -20.71
CA ASN A 53 -5.62 4.78 -19.65
C ASN A 53 -5.38 5.49 -18.30
N PHE A 54 -4.80 6.69 -18.34
CA PHE A 54 -4.61 7.52 -17.15
C PHE A 54 -5.96 8.05 -16.64
N PHE A 55 -6.80 8.59 -17.52
CA PHE A 55 -8.13 9.10 -17.17
C PHE A 55 -9.01 8.02 -16.54
N ILE A 56 -9.07 6.83 -17.13
CA ILE A 56 -9.83 5.68 -16.59
C ILE A 56 -9.26 5.27 -15.23
N GLY A 57 -7.92 5.21 -15.09
CA GLY A 57 -7.28 4.88 -13.82
C GLY A 57 -7.61 5.87 -12.70
N SER A 58 -7.56 7.16 -12.98
CA SER A 58 -7.92 8.20 -12.01
C SER A 58 -9.43 8.23 -11.72
N ALA A 59 -10.28 7.99 -12.72
CA ALA A 59 -11.73 7.91 -12.51
C ALA A 59 -12.13 6.72 -11.64
N VAL A 60 -11.41 5.60 -11.76
CA VAL A 60 -11.65 4.35 -11.02
C VAL A 60 -11.12 4.41 -9.58
N GLU A 61 -10.14 5.28 -9.28
CA GLU A 61 -9.69 5.52 -7.91
C GLU A 61 -10.80 6.08 -7.00
N LEU A 62 -11.61 7.03 -7.46
CA LEU A 62 -12.68 7.65 -6.67
C LEU A 62 -13.71 6.65 -6.12
N PRO A 63 -14.37 5.80 -6.95
CA PRO A 63 -15.32 4.80 -6.46
C PRO A 63 -14.63 3.72 -5.63
N ALA A 64 -13.36 3.42 -5.91
CA ALA A 64 -12.62 2.42 -5.14
C ALA A 64 -12.30 2.88 -3.72
N TYR A 65 -12.00 4.17 -3.52
CA TYR A 65 -11.89 4.75 -2.19
C TYR A 65 -13.19 4.59 -1.40
N PHE A 66 -14.33 4.84 -2.04
CA PHE A 66 -15.66 4.63 -1.45
C PHE A 66 -15.91 3.17 -1.08
N LEU A 67 -15.63 2.23 -2.00
CA LEU A 67 -15.77 0.79 -1.76
C LEU A 67 -14.86 0.31 -0.62
N CYS A 68 -13.60 0.76 -0.58
CA CYS A 68 -12.67 0.43 0.49
C CYS A 68 -13.13 0.97 1.84
N MET A 69 -13.68 2.18 1.88
CA MET A 69 -14.21 2.78 3.11
C MET A 69 -15.38 1.95 3.67
N ILE A 70 -16.27 1.46 2.80
CA ILE A 70 -17.37 0.57 3.17
C ILE A 70 -16.83 -0.77 3.67
N PHE A 71 -15.87 -1.36 2.96
CA PHE A 71 -15.25 -2.64 3.34
C PHE A 71 -14.56 -2.57 4.70
N ILE A 72 -13.84 -1.50 5.00
CA ILE A 72 -13.19 -1.26 6.30
C ILE A 72 -14.21 -1.24 7.45
N ARG A 73 -15.43 -0.75 7.18
CA ARG A 73 -16.49 -0.66 8.18
C ARG A 73 -17.16 -2.01 8.47
N TYR A 74 -17.22 -2.90 7.47
CA TYR A 74 -17.86 -4.20 7.57
C TYR A 74 -16.93 -5.36 7.92
N LEU A 75 -15.64 -5.27 7.57
CA LEU A 75 -14.70 -6.39 7.62
C LEU A 75 -13.66 -6.21 8.75
N ARG A 76 -13.37 -7.27 9.51
CA ARG A 76 -12.38 -7.23 10.61
C ARG A 76 -10.98 -6.85 10.08
N ARG A 77 -10.29 -5.92 10.75
CA ARG A 77 -9.10 -5.19 10.23
C ARG A 77 -7.90 -6.07 9.81
N LYS A 78 -7.56 -7.12 10.57
CA LYS A 78 -6.43 -8.01 10.26
C LYS A 78 -6.62 -8.92 9.03
N PRO A 79 -7.73 -9.67 8.89
CA PRO A 79 -7.96 -10.47 7.68
C PRO A 79 -8.17 -9.58 6.45
N SER A 80 -8.75 -8.38 6.61
CA SER A 80 -8.97 -7.46 5.49
C SER A 80 -7.67 -7.09 4.80
N PHE A 81 -6.62 -6.72 5.54
CA PHE A 81 -5.32 -6.38 4.95
C PHE A 81 -4.75 -7.54 4.12
N LEU A 82 -4.72 -8.75 4.67
CA LEU A 82 -4.26 -9.94 3.97
C LEU A 82 -5.09 -10.25 2.73
N ILE A 83 -6.42 -10.09 2.80
CA ILE A 83 -7.31 -10.32 1.67
C ILE A 83 -7.03 -9.31 0.54
N PHE A 84 -6.90 -8.02 0.85
CA PHE A 84 -6.59 -7.00 -0.15
C PHE A 84 -5.21 -7.19 -0.78
N ASP A 85 -4.20 -7.56 0.01
CA ASP A 85 -2.83 -7.77 -0.47
C ASP A 85 -2.72 -9.05 -1.33
N VAL A 86 -3.42 -10.12 -0.95
CA VAL A 86 -3.48 -11.38 -1.73
C VAL A 86 -4.27 -11.18 -3.03
N ILE A 87 -5.41 -10.48 -3.00
CA ILE A 87 -6.19 -10.19 -4.21
C ILE A 87 -5.39 -9.26 -5.14
N GLY A 88 -4.72 -8.23 -4.59
CA GLY A 88 -3.85 -7.33 -5.34
C GLY A 88 -2.66 -8.06 -5.98
N GLY A 89 -2.00 -8.94 -5.21
CA GLY A 89 -0.91 -9.78 -5.71
C GLY A 89 -1.34 -10.76 -6.80
N LEU A 90 -2.50 -11.42 -6.62
CA LEU A 90 -3.09 -12.28 -7.66
C LEU A 90 -3.44 -11.49 -8.92
N ALA A 91 -4.03 -10.30 -8.78
CA ALA A 91 -4.34 -9.43 -9.92
C ALA A 91 -3.08 -9.03 -10.70
N CYS A 92 -1.99 -8.70 -10.01
CA CYS A 92 -0.68 -8.46 -10.62
C CYS A 92 -0.11 -9.71 -11.32
N PHE A 93 -0.26 -10.90 -10.73
CA PHE A 93 0.19 -12.15 -11.35
C PHE A 93 -0.55 -12.45 -12.65
N PHE A 94 -1.88 -12.23 -12.70
CA PHE A 94 -2.68 -12.42 -13.91
C PHE A 94 -2.43 -11.35 -15.01
N MET A 95 -1.83 -10.21 -14.66
CA MET A 95 -1.44 -9.17 -15.61
C MET A 95 -0.23 -9.59 -16.47
N VAL A 96 0.68 -10.44 -15.96
CA VAL A 96 1.92 -10.86 -16.66
C VAL A 96 1.65 -11.74 -17.90
N PRO A 97 0.83 -12.81 -17.84
CA PRO A 97 0.64 -13.72 -18.98
C PRO A 97 -0.41 -13.27 -20.00
N SER A 98 -1.17 -12.20 -19.74
CA SER A 98 -2.29 -11.83 -20.61
C SER A 98 -1.83 -11.22 -21.92
N ALA A 99 -2.20 -11.83 -23.07
CA ALA A 99 -1.87 -11.33 -24.41
C ALA A 99 -2.79 -10.17 -24.86
N TYR A 100 -3.93 -9.98 -24.20
CA TYR A 100 -4.94 -8.97 -24.56
C TYR A 100 -4.78 -7.68 -23.76
N THR A 101 -4.67 -6.55 -24.46
CA THR A 101 -4.53 -5.19 -23.90
C THR A 101 -5.64 -4.83 -22.92
N TRP A 102 -6.88 -5.17 -23.24
CA TRP A 102 -8.05 -4.91 -22.39
C TRP A 102 -7.98 -5.66 -21.05
N LEU A 103 -7.55 -6.93 -21.08
CA LEU A 103 -7.43 -7.74 -19.88
C LEU A 103 -6.36 -7.17 -18.95
N ARG A 104 -5.21 -6.79 -19.50
CA ARG A 104 -4.13 -6.13 -18.76
C ARG A 104 -4.58 -4.81 -18.13
N LEU A 105 -5.37 -4.01 -18.87
CA LEU A 105 -5.91 -2.75 -18.34
C LEU A 105 -6.85 -3.00 -17.15
N THR A 106 -7.82 -3.92 -17.29
CA THR A 106 -8.76 -4.24 -16.20
C THR A 106 -8.07 -4.84 -14.97
N ALA A 107 -7.06 -5.70 -15.17
CA ALA A 107 -6.25 -6.27 -14.09
C ALA A 107 -5.41 -5.19 -13.38
N ALA A 108 -4.80 -4.27 -14.15
CA ALA A 108 -4.06 -3.14 -13.59
C ALA A 108 -4.97 -2.21 -12.79
N MET A 109 -6.19 -1.93 -13.28
CA MET A 109 -7.18 -1.16 -12.53
C MET A 109 -7.53 -1.86 -11.22
N LEU A 110 -7.93 -3.14 -11.26
CA LEU A 110 -8.26 -3.94 -10.09
C LEU A 110 -7.13 -3.98 -9.06
N GLY A 111 -5.89 -4.22 -9.52
CA GLY A 111 -4.71 -4.19 -8.68
C GLY A 111 -4.54 -2.83 -7.99
N LYS A 112 -4.68 -1.73 -8.75
CA LYS A 112 -4.59 -0.37 -8.21
C LYS A 112 -5.66 -0.10 -7.14
N LEU A 113 -6.87 -0.62 -7.32
CA LEU A 113 -7.93 -0.52 -6.31
C LEU A 113 -7.58 -1.26 -5.03
N CYS A 114 -7.13 -2.51 -5.15
CA CYS A 114 -6.78 -3.33 -4.01
C CYS A 114 -5.64 -2.73 -3.20
N ILE A 115 -4.61 -2.19 -3.87
CA ILE A 115 -3.44 -1.58 -3.24
C ILE A 115 -3.80 -0.27 -2.54
N SER A 116 -4.64 0.55 -3.16
CA SER A 116 -5.14 1.78 -2.53
C SER A 116 -5.93 1.48 -1.25
N GLY A 117 -6.79 0.45 -1.29
CA GLY A 117 -7.48 -0.07 -0.11
C GLY A 117 -6.52 -0.59 0.97
N ALA A 118 -5.52 -1.38 0.57
CA ALA A 118 -4.50 -1.90 1.45
C ALA A 118 -3.72 -0.77 2.15
N PHE A 119 -3.42 0.33 1.45
CA PHE A 119 -2.74 1.50 2.03
C PHE A 119 -3.56 2.15 3.15
N ILE A 120 -4.86 2.31 2.96
CA ILE A 120 -5.74 2.88 4.00
C ILE A 120 -5.84 1.95 5.21
N ILE A 121 -6.06 0.66 4.97
CA ILE A 121 -6.14 -0.34 6.05
C ILE A 121 -4.83 -0.37 6.84
N LEU A 122 -3.69 -0.33 6.14
CA LEU A 122 -2.38 -0.35 6.74
C LEU A 122 -2.10 0.92 7.56
N ALA A 123 -2.52 2.09 7.08
CA ALA A 123 -2.41 3.34 7.83
C ALA A 123 -3.23 3.31 9.13
N ILE A 124 -4.45 2.77 9.08
CA ILE A 124 -5.29 2.57 10.26
C ILE A 124 -4.66 1.55 11.21
N HIS A 125 -4.16 0.44 10.66
CA HIS A 125 -3.52 -0.63 11.43
C HIS A 125 -2.26 -0.16 12.16
N ALA A 126 -1.45 0.67 11.50
CA ALA A 126 -0.31 1.34 12.09
C ALA A 126 -0.74 2.21 13.28
N ALA A 127 -1.78 3.04 13.10
CA ALA A 127 -2.29 3.89 14.17
C ALA A 127 -2.81 3.11 15.39
N GLU A 128 -3.39 1.92 15.19
CA GLU A 128 -3.87 1.05 16.27
C GLU A 128 -2.75 0.32 17.01
N ILE A 129 -1.73 -0.14 16.30
CA ILE A 129 -0.61 -0.89 16.88
C ILE A 129 0.30 0.03 17.71
N PHE A 130 0.50 1.28 17.25
CA PHE A 130 1.42 2.17 17.92
C PHE A 130 0.76 2.89 19.11
N PRO A 131 1.33 2.79 20.33
CA PRO A 131 0.84 3.52 21.49
C PRO A 131 0.96 5.04 21.27
N THR A 132 0.05 5.81 21.86
CA THR A 132 -0.10 7.27 21.63
C THR A 132 1.20 8.06 21.79
N VAL A 133 2.08 7.65 22.71
CA VAL A 133 3.42 8.24 22.92
C VAL A 133 4.40 8.05 21.77
N VAL A 134 4.30 6.97 20.99
CA VAL A 134 5.25 6.65 19.90
C VAL A 134 4.56 6.58 18.53
N ARG A 135 3.26 6.85 18.46
CA ARG A 135 2.45 6.76 17.23
C ARG A 135 2.96 7.64 16.11
N THR A 136 3.28 8.89 16.39
CA THR A 136 3.76 9.84 15.38
C THR A 136 5.10 9.39 14.80
N VAL A 137 6.00 8.91 15.66
CA VAL A 137 7.32 8.42 15.25
C VAL A 137 7.19 7.13 14.44
N GLY A 138 6.43 6.15 14.94
CA GLY A 138 6.21 4.86 14.25
C GLY A 138 5.48 4.99 12.92
N SER A 139 4.48 5.86 12.85
CA SER A 139 3.76 6.13 11.60
C SER A 139 4.66 6.88 10.61
N GLY A 140 5.42 7.88 11.07
CA GLY A 140 6.37 8.62 10.24
C GLY A 140 7.48 7.73 9.65
N THR A 141 8.07 6.86 10.46
CA THR A 141 9.09 5.91 9.99
C THR A 141 8.52 4.85 9.04
N SER A 142 7.29 4.38 9.28
CA SER A 142 6.63 3.45 8.34
C SER A 142 6.37 4.08 6.97
N LEU A 143 6.00 5.36 6.94
CA LEU A 143 5.86 6.13 5.71
C LEU A 143 7.21 6.32 5.00
N MET A 144 8.30 6.55 5.73
CA MET A 144 9.64 6.59 5.15
C MET A 144 9.99 5.27 4.44
N TRP A 145 9.68 4.12 5.03
CA TRP A 145 9.85 2.81 4.39
C TRP A 145 9.00 2.67 3.12
N GLY A 146 7.76 3.17 3.14
CA GLY A 146 6.94 3.26 1.93
C GLY A 146 7.57 4.15 0.85
N ARG A 147 8.19 5.27 1.21
CA ARG A 147 8.91 6.14 0.25
C ARG A 147 10.12 5.46 -0.36
N ILE A 148 10.84 4.63 0.39
CA ILE A 148 11.92 3.81 -0.18
C ILE A 148 11.35 2.84 -1.23
N GLY A 149 10.22 2.18 -0.94
CA GLY A 149 9.53 1.32 -1.92
C GLY A 149 9.06 2.07 -3.18
N ALA A 150 8.61 3.31 -3.03
CA ALA A 150 8.28 4.17 -4.16
C ALA A 150 9.50 4.54 -5.02
N MET A 151 10.65 4.79 -4.38
CA MET A 151 11.90 5.12 -5.07
C MET A 151 12.48 3.91 -5.81
N THR A 152 12.30 2.69 -5.31
CA THR A 152 12.81 1.47 -5.97
C THR A 152 11.95 1.00 -7.14
N ALA A 153 10.66 1.35 -7.16
CA ALA A 153 9.71 0.99 -8.22
C ALA A 153 10.17 1.35 -9.65
N PRO A 154 10.66 2.57 -9.97
CA PRO A 154 11.12 2.90 -11.32
C PRO A 154 12.35 2.08 -11.75
N PHE A 155 13.28 1.78 -10.85
CA PHE A 155 14.49 1.02 -11.19
C PHE A 155 14.21 -0.41 -11.67
N ILE A 156 13.15 -1.05 -11.16
CA ILE A 156 12.77 -2.41 -11.59
C ILE A 156 12.10 -2.41 -12.96
N LYS A 157 11.54 -1.28 -13.40
CA LYS A 157 10.97 -1.14 -14.75
C LYS A 157 12.06 -0.85 -15.80
N GLU A 158 13.19 -0.28 -15.38
CA GLU A 158 14.32 0.04 -16.26
C GLU A 158 15.33 -1.12 -16.42
N LEU A 159 15.31 -2.13 -15.54
CA LEU A 159 16.02 -3.40 -15.73
C LEU A 159 15.27 -4.34 -16.68
#